data_AF-A0A9D1MAS2-F1
#
_entry.id   AF-A0A9D1MAS2-F1
#
_cell.length_a   1.000
_cell.length_b   1.000
_cell.length_c   1.000
_cell.angle_alpha   90.00
_cell.angle_beta   90.00
_cell.angle_gamma   90.00
#
_symmetry.space_group_name_H-M   'P 1'
#
loop_
_entity.id
_entity.type
_entity.pdbx_description
1 polymer ?
#
loop_
_entity_poly.entity_id
_entity_poly.type
_entity_poly.pdbx_seq_one_letter_code
_entity_poly.pdbx_strand_id
1 'polypeptide(L)'
;MKKLMLLLIVYSLAAGTAVSVFAADDTDTSSTNDIVITMQIGNPEMTVNGSVREINPGAGSVPVIENDRTLLPVRAVIEALGGTIEWNGDTRTATLTYGSDVIELTIDNVTAYLNGTPQTLDTAPVIINDRTMLPIRFISESFRFEVEWEASTQTITITNTTQVETVPTSAPTTSPSPSPSPTPSPSPEPTSSPSADLPITNGVATPPPPTTAPTETPTATMNPYLGDYDPDAGYDFDLNVEEELSAEENEALAEEEQNQ
;
A
#
# COMPACT_ATOMS: atom_id res chain seq x y z
N MET A 1 19.21 -49.46 -44.14
CA MET A 1 19.09 -50.60 -43.20
C MET A 1 20.21 -50.55 -42.18
N LYS A 2 19.84 -50.42 -40.89
CA LYS A 2 20.67 -50.68 -39.67
C LYS A 2 21.73 -49.58 -39.45
N LYS A 3 21.66 -48.73 -38.42
CA LYS A 3 21.52 -49.00 -36.97
C LYS A 3 20.96 -47.71 -36.34
N LEU A 4 19.70 -47.62 -35.95
CA LEU A 4 19.10 -48.08 -34.68
C LEU A 4 20.04 -48.05 -33.47
N MET A 5 19.94 -46.95 -32.72
CA MET A 5 19.82 -46.85 -31.25
C MET A 5 19.79 -48.18 -30.48
N LEU A 6 20.69 -48.37 -29.49
CA LEU A 6 20.39 -48.98 -28.18
C LEU A 6 21.62 -48.98 -27.22
N LEU A 7 21.30 -48.84 -25.93
CA LEU A 7 22.04 -49.25 -24.71
C LEU A 7 23.23 -48.39 -24.26
N LEU A 8 23.12 -47.57 -23.20
CA LEU A 8 23.00 -47.90 -21.76
C LEU A 8 23.99 -48.98 -21.28
N ILE A 9 24.65 -48.66 -20.15
CA ILE A 9 25.49 -49.50 -19.28
C ILE A 9 27.00 -49.44 -19.57
N VAL A 10 27.65 -48.41 -19.05
CA VAL A 10 28.89 -48.60 -18.28
C VAL A 10 28.73 -47.89 -16.94
N TYR A 11 28.02 -48.59 -16.04
CA TYR A 11 28.06 -48.37 -14.60
C TYR A 11 29.36 -49.04 -14.09
N SER A 12 30.29 -48.25 -13.57
CA SER A 12 31.52 -48.72 -12.91
C SER A 12 32.07 -47.56 -12.08
N LEU A 13 31.57 -47.34 -10.86
CA LEU A 13 31.94 -48.00 -9.61
C LEU A 13 33.25 -47.47 -9.00
N ALA A 14 33.15 -47.11 -7.71
CA ALA A 14 34.19 -46.85 -6.70
C ALA A 14 34.79 -45.44 -6.71
N ALA A 15 35.03 -44.78 -5.57
CA ALA A 15 34.77 -45.06 -4.16
C ALA A 15 34.85 -43.71 -3.41
N GLY A 16 34.11 -43.60 -2.30
CA GLY A 16 33.86 -42.34 -1.61
C GLY A 16 35.02 -41.76 -0.80
N THR A 17 34.77 -40.59 -0.22
CA THR A 17 35.39 -40.15 1.03
C THR A 17 34.47 -39.19 1.79
N ALA A 18 34.56 -39.33 3.12
CA ALA A 18 34.30 -38.34 4.16
C ALA A 18 32.87 -37.80 4.33
N VAL A 19 32.20 -38.39 5.32
CA VAL A 19 31.15 -37.75 6.12
C VAL A 19 31.72 -36.45 6.72
N SER A 20 31.10 -35.32 6.39
CA SER A 20 31.06 -34.16 7.29
C SER A 20 29.65 -34.10 7.85
N VAL A 21 29.50 -34.55 9.10
CA VAL A 21 28.36 -34.17 9.93
C VAL A 21 28.52 -32.67 10.16
N PHE A 22 27.79 -31.88 9.39
CA PHE A 22 27.37 -30.59 9.89
C PHE A 22 26.13 -30.87 10.73
N ALA A 23 26.29 -30.76 12.06
CA ALA A 23 25.19 -30.37 12.91
C ALA A 23 24.80 -28.95 12.46
N ALA A 24 23.95 -28.87 11.44
CA ALA A 24 23.09 -27.72 11.29
C ALA A 24 22.06 -27.90 12.40
N ASP A 25 22.37 -27.22 13.50
CA ASP A 25 21.45 -26.54 14.39
C ASP A 25 19.99 -26.83 14.03
N ASP A 26 19.24 -27.42 14.96
CA ASP A 26 17.78 -27.40 14.93
C ASP A 26 17.37 -25.91 14.98
N THR A 27 17.48 -25.21 13.86
CA THR A 27 16.61 -24.07 13.61
C THR A 27 15.24 -24.68 13.53
N ASP A 28 14.58 -24.70 14.69
CA ASP A 28 13.14 -24.69 14.83
C ASP A 28 12.62 -23.61 13.88
N THR A 29 12.49 -23.99 12.62
CA THR A 29 11.84 -23.23 11.58
C THR A 29 10.38 -23.57 11.78
N SER A 30 9.85 -23.12 12.91
CA SER A 30 8.46 -22.72 12.98
C SER A 30 8.27 -21.82 11.77
N SER A 31 7.47 -22.32 10.82
CA SER A 31 7.18 -21.73 9.54
C SER A 31 6.37 -20.44 9.74
N THR A 32 7.05 -19.42 10.25
CA THR A 32 6.59 -18.04 10.23
C THR A 32 6.77 -17.58 8.80
N ASN A 33 5.68 -17.59 8.03
CA ASN A 33 5.67 -17.10 6.65
C ASN A 33 5.77 -15.57 6.66
N ASP A 34 6.96 -15.05 6.97
CA ASP A 34 7.22 -13.62 6.84
C ASP A 34 7.12 -13.25 5.36
N ILE A 35 6.18 -12.36 5.05
CA ILE A 35 5.96 -11.78 3.75
C ILE A 35 6.86 -10.56 3.63
N VAL A 36 7.71 -10.57 2.61
CA VAL A 36 8.60 -9.45 2.28
C VAL A 36 8.11 -8.79 0.99
N ILE A 37 7.82 -7.49 1.08
CA ILE A 37 7.44 -6.65 -0.06
C ILE A 37 8.55 -5.65 -0.32
N THR A 38 8.95 -5.51 -1.59
CA THR A 38 9.91 -4.48 -1.99
C THR A 38 9.29 -3.62 -3.09
N MET A 39 9.36 -2.30 -2.92
CA MET A 39 8.87 -1.30 -3.88
C MET A 39 9.94 -0.22 -4.08
N GLN A 40 9.94 0.45 -5.23
CA GLN A 40 10.88 1.52 -5.53
C GLN A 40 10.13 2.78 -5.98
N ILE A 41 10.60 3.96 -5.57
CA ILE A 41 10.01 5.24 -6.01
C ILE A 41 9.96 5.31 -7.55
N GLY A 42 8.79 5.62 -8.08
CA GLY A 42 8.56 5.75 -9.52
C GLY A 42 8.51 4.43 -10.31
N ASN A 43 8.67 3.27 -9.66
CA ASN A 43 8.59 1.97 -10.31
C ASN A 43 7.18 1.36 -10.17
N PRO A 44 6.50 0.98 -11.27
CA PRO A 44 5.18 0.33 -11.23
C PRO A 44 5.23 -1.15 -10.83
N GLU A 45 6.42 -1.73 -10.73
CA GLU A 45 6.63 -3.10 -10.27
C GLU A 45 6.95 -3.14 -8.76
N MET A 46 6.57 -4.25 -8.14
CA MET A 46 6.97 -4.60 -6.79
C MET A 46 7.33 -6.09 -6.71
N THR A 47 8.11 -6.47 -5.71
CA THR A 47 8.34 -7.89 -5.40
C THR A 47 7.56 -8.30 -4.17
N VAL A 48 6.94 -9.48 -4.20
CA VAL A 48 6.36 -10.12 -3.02
C VAL A 48 7.03 -11.48 -2.87
N ASN A 49 7.73 -11.68 -1.76
CA ASN A 49 8.57 -12.87 -1.51
C ASN A 49 9.52 -13.17 -2.68
N GLY A 50 10.14 -12.11 -3.22
CA GLY A 50 11.06 -12.18 -4.36
C GLY A 50 10.39 -12.35 -5.74
N SER A 51 9.08 -12.58 -5.80
CA SER A 51 8.35 -12.68 -7.07
C SER A 51 7.93 -11.30 -7.56
N VAL A 52 8.39 -10.90 -8.75
CA VAL A 52 8.04 -9.62 -9.38
C VAL A 52 6.59 -9.63 -9.85
N ARG A 53 5.86 -8.55 -9.59
CA ARG A 53 4.52 -8.30 -10.11
C ARG A 53 4.26 -6.80 -10.28
N GLU A 54 3.31 -6.45 -11.16
CA GLU A 54 2.81 -5.07 -11.22
C GLU A 54 2.04 -4.74 -9.93
N ILE A 55 2.24 -3.52 -9.44
CA ILE A 55 1.51 -2.96 -8.29
C ILE A 55 0.01 -2.90 -8.59
N ASN A 56 -0.31 -2.53 -9.82
CA ASN A 56 -1.67 -2.30 -10.28
C ASN A 56 -1.75 -2.57 -11.80
N PRO A 57 -2.12 -3.80 -12.19
CA PRO A 57 -2.10 -4.24 -13.58
C PRO A 57 -2.75 -3.24 -14.54
N GLY A 58 -1.96 -2.74 -15.50
CA GLY A 58 -2.45 -1.86 -16.57
C GLY A 58 -2.77 -0.41 -16.18
N ALA A 59 -2.52 0.01 -14.93
CA ALA A 59 -2.79 1.37 -14.47
C ALA A 59 -1.55 2.10 -13.93
N GLY A 60 -0.39 1.44 -13.83
CA GLY A 60 0.91 2.10 -13.66
C GLY A 60 1.06 2.92 -12.37
N SER A 61 0.41 2.50 -11.28
CA SER A 61 0.54 3.17 -9.98
C SER A 61 1.92 2.93 -9.39
N VAL A 62 2.54 3.99 -8.87
CA VAL A 62 3.92 3.95 -8.37
C VAL A 62 4.01 4.53 -6.96
N PRO A 63 4.97 4.08 -6.14
CA PRO A 63 5.39 4.79 -4.94
C PRO A 63 5.85 6.21 -5.28
N VAL A 64 5.47 7.19 -4.46
CA VAL A 64 5.86 8.59 -4.64
C VAL A 64 6.36 9.20 -3.35
N ILE A 65 7.11 10.29 -3.44
CA ILE A 65 7.46 11.13 -2.29
C ILE A 65 6.71 12.45 -2.45
N GLU A 66 5.86 12.78 -1.48
CA GLU A 66 5.19 14.07 -1.37
C GLU A 66 5.35 14.61 0.05
N ASN A 67 5.64 15.91 0.19
CA ASN A 67 5.83 16.56 1.50
C ASN A 67 6.81 15.82 2.42
N ASP A 68 7.94 15.34 1.87
CA ASP A 68 8.94 14.54 2.59
C ASP A 68 8.37 13.27 3.22
N ARG A 69 7.32 12.69 2.62
CA ARG A 69 6.71 11.42 3.01
C ARG A 69 6.58 10.49 1.83
N THR A 70 6.96 9.23 2.03
CA THR A 70 6.76 8.17 1.05
C THR A 70 5.31 7.71 1.10
N LEU A 71 4.59 7.92 0.00
CA LEU A 71 3.22 7.48 -0.19
C LEU A 71 3.21 6.23 -1.06
N LEU A 72 2.47 5.21 -0.62
CA LEU A 72 2.32 3.94 -1.32
C LEU A 72 0.86 3.68 -1.71
N PRO A 73 0.62 2.96 -2.82
CA PRO A 73 -0.70 2.49 -3.18
C PRO A 73 -1.16 1.45 -2.17
N VAL A 74 -1.97 1.88 -1.22
CA VAL A 74 -2.21 1.14 0.03
C VAL A 74 -2.84 -0.22 -0.18
N ARG A 75 -3.72 -0.35 -1.18
CA ARG A 75 -4.36 -1.62 -1.54
C ARG A 75 -3.34 -2.70 -1.86
N ALA A 76 -2.35 -2.38 -2.71
CA ALA A 76 -1.35 -3.35 -3.16
C ALA A 76 -0.52 -3.89 -1.98
N VAL A 77 -0.18 -3.01 -1.02
CA VAL A 77 0.57 -3.37 0.19
C VAL A 77 -0.26 -4.24 1.11
N ILE A 78 -1.49 -3.83 1.44
CA ILE A 78 -2.34 -4.56 2.40
C ILE A 78 -2.75 -5.93 1.86
N GLU A 79 -3.16 -6.02 0.60
CA GLU A 79 -3.52 -7.30 -0.03
C GLU A 79 -2.31 -8.24 -0.12
N ALA A 80 -1.11 -7.71 -0.43
CA ALA A 80 0.10 -8.52 -0.47
C ALA A 80 0.47 -9.12 0.90
N LEU A 81 0.22 -8.38 1.98
CA LEU A 81 0.45 -8.86 3.36
C LEU A 81 -0.67 -9.77 3.88
N GLY A 82 -1.76 -9.96 3.12
CA GLY A 82 -2.90 -10.80 3.49
C GLY A 82 -4.00 -10.08 4.27
N GLY A 83 -3.97 -8.75 4.32
CA GLY A 83 -5.09 -7.95 4.80
C GLY A 83 -6.13 -7.68 3.72
N THR A 84 -7.18 -6.96 4.09
CA THR A 84 -8.24 -6.54 3.18
C THR A 84 -8.43 -5.04 3.20
N ILE A 85 -9.01 -4.51 2.13
CA ILE A 85 -9.36 -3.10 2.03
C ILE A 85 -10.75 -2.95 1.43
N GLU A 86 -11.57 -2.15 2.09
CA GLU A 86 -12.88 -1.72 1.61
C GLU A 86 -12.83 -0.24 1.26
N TRP A 87 -13.60 0.15 0.24
CA TRP A 87 -13.68 1.53 -0.22
C TRP A 87 -15.14 1.98 -0.22
N ASN A 88 -15.41 3.07 0.48
CA ASN A 88 -16.67 3.80 0.41
C ASN A 88 -16.49 5.04 -0.45
N GLY A 89 -17.10 5.03 -1.64
CA GLY A 89 -17.02 6.13 -2.60
C GLY A 89 -17.78 7.38 -2.19
N ASP A 90 -18.88 7.24 -1.46
CA ASP A 90 -19.73 8.36 -1.04
C ASP A 90 -19.02 9.24 -0.01
N THR A 91 -18.34 8.59 0.94
CA THR A 91 -17.59 9.28 2.00
C THR A 91 -16.11 9.47 1.69
N ARG A 92 -15.63 8.91 0.56
CA ARG A 92 -14.20 8.83 0.22
C ARG A 92 -13.38 8.23 1.36
N THR A 93 -13.87 7.12 1.93
CA THR A 93 -13.25 6.43 3.07
C THR A 93 -12.68 5.09 2.64
N ALA A 94 -11.43 4.81 3.01
CA ALA A 94 -10.86 3.47 2.94
C ALA A 94 -10.84 2.84 4.34
N THR A 95 -11.25 1.57 4.42
CA THR A 95 -11.21 0.76 5.63
C THR A 95 -10.27 -0.40 5.41
N LEU A 96 -9.15 -0.41 6.13
CA LEU A 96 -8.10 -1.41 6.01
C LEU A 96 -8.23 -2.36 7.20
N THR A 97 -8.23 -3.66 6.94
CA THR A 97 -8.28 -4.68 7.98
C THR A 97 -7.05 -5.58 7.86
N TYR A 98 -6.34 -5.76 8.99
CA TYR A 98 -5.24 -6.69 9.09
C TYR A 98 -5.27 -7.38 10.45
N GLY A 99 -5.41 -8.71 10.45
CA GLY A 99 -5.63 -9.45 11.70
C GLY A 99 -6.88 -8.97 12.43
N SER A 100 -6.70 -8.45 13.65
CA SER A 100 -7.77 -7.86 14.46
C SER A 100 -7.85 -6.34 14.37
N ASP A 101 -6.88 -5.69 13.72
CA ASP A 101 -6.79 -4.24 13.68
C ASP A 101 -7.50 -3.69 12.45
N VAL A 102 -8.20 -2.58 12.66
CA VAL A 102 -8.94 -1.85 11.63
C VAL A 102 -8.48 -0.40 11.59
N ILE A 103 -8.13 0.08 10.41
CA ILE A 103 -7.82 1.47 10.14
C ILE A 103 -8.90 2.06 9.23
N GLU A 104 -9.53 3.15 9.65
CA GLU A 104 -10.41 3.96 8.81
C GLU A 104 -9.74 5.28 8.49
N LEU A 105 -9.71 5.64 7.20
CA LEU A 105 -9.11 6.87 6.72
C LEU A 105 -9.96 7.52 5.63
N THR A 106 -10.04 8.84 5.67
CA THR A 106 -10.77 9.65 4.68
C THR A 106 -9.77 10.41 3.84
N ILE A 107 -9.97 10.42 2.52
CA ILE A 107 -9.10 11.16 1.60
C ILE A 107 -9.10 12.65 1.96
N ASP A 108 -7.94 13.30 1.83
CA ASP A 108 -7.70 14.71 2.15
C ASP A 108 -7.87 15.06 3.64
N ASN A 109 -7.96 14.06 4.53
CA ASN A 109 -8.06 14.24 5.98
C ASN A 109 -6.85 13.64 6.72
N VAL A 110 -6.23 14.43 7.60
CA VAL A 110 -5.11 13.97 8.44
C VAL A 110 -5.55 13.19 9.68
N THR A 111 -6.84 13.14 9.98
CA THR A 111 -7.37 12.29 11.05
C THR A 111 -7.75 10.94 10.48
N ALA A 112 -7.11 9.89 11.00
CA ALA A 112 -7.48 8.49 10.78
C ALA A 112 -7.99 7.89 12.10
N TYR A 113 -8.58 6.69 12.04
CA TYR A 113 -9.03 5.96 13.23
C TYR A 113 -8.39 4.59 13.24
N LEU A 114 -7.67 4.24 14.31
CA LEU A 114 -7.19 2.90 14.58
C LEU A 114 -8.08 2.28 15.66
N ASN A 115 -8.81 1.22 15.30
CA ASN A 115 -9.77 0.56 16.19
C ASN A 115 -10.74 1.57 16.86
N GLY A 116 -11.24 2.54 16.08
CA GLY A 116 -12.12 3.61 16.54
C GLY A 116 -11.45 4.74 17.32
N THR A 117 -10.15 4.66 17.60
CA THR A 117 -9.40 5.72 18.30
C THR A 117 -8.75 6.67 17.30
N PRO A 118 -8.96 8.00 17.38
CA PRO A 118 -8.40 8.95 16.43
C PRO A 118 -6.88 9.00 16.52
N GLN A 119 -6.23 8.98 15.36
CA GLN A 119 -4.79 9.13 15.14
C GLN A 119 -4.55 10.26 14.13
N THR A 120 -3.45 10.99 14.30
CA THR A 120 -3.05 12.06 13.36
C THR A 120 -1.97 11.55 12.42
N LEU A 121 -2.21 11.72 11.12
CA LEU A 121 -1.28 11.42 10.04
C LEU A 121 -0.32 12.58 9.81
N ASP A 122 0.92 12.27 9.45
CA ASP A 122 1.90 13.27 9.00
C ASP A 122 1.47 13.96 7.70
N THR A 123 0.75 13.26 6.84
CA THR A 123 0.25 13.74 5.55
C THR A 123 -1.07 13.03 5.26
N ALA A 124 -2.05 13.77 4.74
CA ALA A 124 -3.35 13.21 4.41
C ALA A 124 -3.22 12.13 3.31
N PRO A 125 -4.09 11.11 3.32
CA PRO A 125 -4.20 10.19 2.20
C PRO A 125 -4.71 10.96 0.98
N VAL A 126 -4.17 10.66 -0.20
CA VAL A 126 -4.53 11.34 -1.46
C VAL A 126 -4.92 10.31 -2.52
N ILE A 127 -5.61 10.75 -3.57
CA ILE A 127 -5.86 9.92 -4.76
C ILE A 127 -4.92 10.37 -5.87
N ILE A 128 -4.11 9.46 -6.38
CA ILE A 128 -3.23 9.67 -7.54
C ILE A 128 -3.52 8.54 -8.53
N ASN A 129 -3.85 8.90 -9.78
CA ASN A 129 -4.19 7.92 -10.84
C ASN A 129 -5.22 6.87 -10.36
N ASP A 130 -6.32 7.35 -9.77
CA ASP A 130 -7.41 6.53 -9.22
C ASP A 130 -6.98 5.51 -8.16
N ARG A 131 -5.88 5.76 -7.44
CA ARG A 131 -5.45 4.93 -6.30
C ARG A 131 -5.24 5.75 -5.05
N THR A 132 -5.67 5.19 -3.93
CA THR A 132 -5.42 5.74 -2.60
C THR A 132 -3.95 5.57 -2.24
N MET A 133 -3.29 6.70 -2.04
CA MET A 133 -1.89 6.81 -1.64
C MET A 133 -1.82 7.23 -0.18
N LEU A 134 -1.07 6.49 0.63
CA LEU A 134 -1.01 6.70 2.08
C LEU A 134 0.43 6.67 2.58
N PRO A 135 0.80 7.49 3.60
CA PRO A 135 2.13 7.43 4.20
C PRO A 135 2.40 6.04 4.79
N ILE A 136 3.43 5.36 4.30
CA ILE A 136 3.77 3.99 4.73
C ILE A 136 4.00 3.88 6.24
N ARG A 137 4.62 4.91 6.85
CA ARG A 137 4.90 4.93 8.30
C ARG A 137 3.67 4.68 9.14
N PHE A 138 2.54 5.31 8.79
CA PHE A 138 1.33 5.16 9.59
C PHE A 138 0.77 3.74 9.53
N ILE A 139 0.79 3.13 8.34
CA ILE A 139 0.35 1.74 8.16
C ILE A 139 1.25 0.80 8.94
N SER A 140 2.57 0.99 8.84
CA SER A 140 3.54 0.10 9.47
C SER A 140 3.49 0.17 10.99
N GLU A 141 3.33 1.36 11.57
CA GLU A 141 3.18 1.51 13.02
C GLU A 141 1.86 0.89 13.52
N SER A 142 0.78 1.09 12.78
CA SER A 142 -0.55 0.63 13.17
C SER A 142 -0.67 -0.90 13.10
N PHE A 143 -0.17 -1.53 12.03
CA PHE A 143 -0.22 -2.98 11.83
C PHE A 143 1.06 -3.71 12.23
N ARG A 144 2.00 -3.00 12.87
CA ARG A 144 3.26 -3.54 13.40
C ARG A 144 4.14 -4.18 12.33
N PHE A 145 4.12 -3.62 11.11
CA PHE A 145 5.06 -3.98 10.05
C PHE A 145 6.40 -3.30 10.27
N GLU A 146 7.47 -3.98 9.85
CA GLU A 146 8.79 -3.39 9.76
C GLU A 146 8.95 -2.74 8.38
N VAL A 147 9.54 -1.55 8.35
CA VAL A 147 9.80 -0.80 7.12
C VAL A 147 11.24 -0.34 7.11
N GLU A 148 11.95 -0.75 6.06
CA GLU A 148 13.30 -0.29 5.77
C GLU A 148 13.29 0.62 4.54
N TRP A 149 14.08 1.68 4.61
CA TRP A 149 14.26 2.64 3.53
C TRP A 149 15.73 2.66 3.11
N GLU A 150 16.00 2.26 1.87
CA GLU A 150 17.31 2.39 1.24
C GLU A 150 17.33 3.66 0.37
N ALA A 151 18.01 4.69 0.86
CA ALA A 151 18.02 6.00 0.25
C ALA A 151 18.75 6.04 -1.11
N SER A 152 19.79 5.22 -1.29
CA SER A 152 20.60 5.22 -2.51
C SER A 152 19.83 4.73 -3.74
N THR A 153 18.93 3.77 -3.52
CA THR A 153 18.07 3.19 -4.58
C THR A 153 16.62 3.65 -4.48
N GLN A 154 16.27 4.44 -3.45
CA GLN A 154 14.90 4.85 -3.15
C GLN A 154 13.95 3.65 -3.02
N THR A 155 14.42 2.62 -2.31
CA THR A 155 13.73 1.35 -2.13
C THR A 155 13.08 1.27 -0.76
N ILE A 156 11.83 0.84 -0.73
CA ILE A 156 11.06 0.53 0.47
C ILE A 156 10.98 -0.99 0.59
N THR A 157 11.39 -1.54 1.72
CA THR A 157 11.17 -2.95 2.08
C THR A 157 10.19 -3.01 3.25
N ILE A 158 9.16 -3.83 3.15
CA ILE A 158 8.11 -4.01 4.17
C ILE A 158 8.05 -5.48 4.55
N THR A 159 8.07 -5.76 5.85
CA THR A 159 8.02 -7.13 6.40
C THR A 159 6.96 -7.23 7.50
N ASN A 160 6.14 -8.28 7.50
CA ASN A 160 5.29 -8.58 8.65
C ASN A 160 6.04 -9.48 9.65
N THR A 161 6.62 -8.89 10.68
CA THR A 161 7.20 -9.68 11.78
C THR A 161 6.06 -10.24 12.63
N THR A 162 5.87 -11.56 12.61
CA THR A 162 5.05 -12.22 13.64
C THR A 162 5.86 -12.22 14.93
N GLN A 163 5.72 -11.17 15.74
CA GLN A 163 6.32 -11.18 17.07
C GLN A 163 5.62 -12.25 17.91
N VAL A 164 6.31 -13.38 18.12
CA VAL A 164 5.95 -14.32 19.17
C VAL A 164 6.12 -13.57 20.49
N GLU A 165 5.00 -13.13 21.05
CA GLU A 165 4.95 -12.39 22.31
C GLU A 165 5.43 -13.29 23.45
N THR A 166 6.74 -13.40 23.60
CA THR A 166 7.35 -13.94 24.82
C THR A 166 7.21 -12.88 25.89
N VAL A 167 6.01 -12.80 26.50
CA VAL A 167 5.74 -11.99 27.68
C VAL A 167 6.83 -12.26 28.73
N PRO A 168 7.77 -11.33 29.02
CA PRO A 168 8.62 -11.49 30.17
C PRO A 168 7.76 -11.21 31.41
N THR A 169 7.21 -12.28 32.00
CA THR A 169 6.59 -12.22 33.32
C THR A 169 7.69 -12.00 34.35
N SER A 170 7.92 -10.75 34.76
CA SER A 170 8.56 -10.37 36.04
C SER A 170 8.32 -8.88 36.41
N ALA A 171 7.10 -8.58 36.88
CA ALA A 171 6.74 -7.83 38.11
C ALA A 171 7.32 -6.38 38.37
N PRO A 172 6.82 -5.62 39.38
CA PRO A 172 6.29 -4.26 39.19
C PRO A 172 7.19 -3.08 39.62
N THR A 173 6.84 -1.89 39.09
CA THR A 173 7.04 -0.50 39.58
C THR A 173 8.44 -0.04 39.98
N THR A 174 8.99 0.92 39.23
CA THR A 174 9.17 2.30 39.71
C THR A 174 9.33 3.27 38.54
N SER A 175 8.43 4.24 38.48
CA SER A 175 8.62 5.48 37.73
C SER A 175 9.83 6.23 38.29
N PRO A 176 10.84 6.57 37.48
CA PRO A 176 11.62 7.77 37.75
C PRO A 176 10.85 8.98 37.18
N SER A 177 10.55 9.89 38.11
CA SER A 177 10.32 11.34 37.99
C SER A 177 10.80 12.00 36.68
N PRO A 178 10.08 13.02 36.15
CA PRO A 178 10.28 13.58 34.81
C PRO A 178 11.66 14.18 34.56
N SER A 179 12.15 13.99 33.33
CA SER A 179 13.30 14.72 32.78
C SER A 179 12.94 16.22 32.66
N PRO A 180 13.81 17.15 33.12
CA PRO A 180 13.51 18.58 33.08
C PRO A 180 13.47 19.11 31.64
N SER A 181 12.43 19.90 31.38
CA SER A 181 12.26 20.73 30.17
C SER A 181 13.49 21.63 29.93
N PRO A 182 13.97 21.79 28.68
CA PRO A 182 15.06 22.72 28.41
C PRO A 182 14.64 24.16 28.75
N THR A 183 15.50 24.84 29.51
CA THR A 183 15.39 26.25 29.88
C THR A 183 15.32 27.13 28.62
N PRO A 184 14.42 28.13 28.54
CA PRO A 184 14.40 29.05 27.41
C PRO A 184 15.66 29.93 27.39
N SER A 185 16.32 29.96 26.24
CA SER A 185 17.40 30.89 25.91
C SER A 185 16.90 32.35 26.03
N PRO A 186 17.67 33.29 26.62
CA PRO A 186 17.26 34.68 26.70
C PRO A 186 17.24 35.32 25.30
N SER A 187 16.04 35.69 24.86
CA SER A 187 15.82 36.57 23.71
C SER A 187 16.39 37.96 24.03
N PRO A 188 17.24 38.57 23.18
CA PRO A 188 17.72 39.92 23.43
C PRO A 188 16.57 40.93 23.27
N GLU A 189 16.40 41.77 24.29
CA GLU A 189 15.55 42.97 24.28
C GLU A 189 16.02 43.97 23.20
N PRO A 190 15.16 44.41 22.27
CA PRO A 190 15.35 45.69 21.62
C PRO A 190 14.72 46.79 22.47
N THR A 191 15.63 47.55 23.08
CA THR A 191 15.57 48.95 23.48
C THR A 191 14.41 49.80 22.95
N SER A 192 13.85 50.54 23.89
CA SER A 192 12.89 51.64 23.78
C SER A 192 13.34 52.82 22.89
N SER A 193 12.39 53.38 22.14
CA SER A 193 12.41 54.77 21.63
C SER A 193 11.02 55.21 21.14
N PRO A 194 10.72 56.53 21.05
CA PRO A 194 9.60 57.13 21.78
C PRO A 194 8.38 57.54 20.93
N SER A 195 7.32 57.89 21.67
CA SER A 195 6.04 58.46 21.24
C SER A 195 6.10 59.54 20.16
N ALA A 196 5.16 59.46 19.22
CA ALA A 196 4.55 60.62 18.58
C ALA A 196 3.04 60.37 18.42
N ASP A 197 2.27 61.22 19.10
CA ASP A 197 0.84 61.47 18.92
C ASP A 197 0.44 61.61 17.46
N LEU A 198 -0.70 61.03 17.05
CA LEU A 198 -1.67 61.59 16.07
C LEU A 198 -3.05 60.89 16.23
N PRO A 199 -4.16 61.54 15.84
CA PRO A 199 -5.40 61.54 16.62
C PRO A 199 -6.46 60.48 16.28
N ILE A 200 -7.34 60.32 17.26
CA ILE A 200 -8.56 59.50 17.33
C ILE A 200 -9.54 59.88 16.20
N THR A 201 -9.94 58.91 15.38
CA THR A 201 -11.15 59.00 14.54
C THR A 201 -12.04 57.78 14.80
N ASN A 202 -13.12 58.02 15.53
CA ASN A 202 -14.20 57.06 15.75
C ASN A 202 -14.95 56.80 14.45
N GLY A 203 -14.68 55.67 13.81
CA GLY A 203 -15.55 55.06 12.80
C GLY A 203 -16.37 53.93 13.45
N VAL A 204 -17.59 54.23 13.87
CA VAL A 204 -18.61 53.20 14.18
C VAL A 204 -18.91 52.45 12.89
N ALA A 205 -18.35 51.24 12.74
CA ALA A 205 -18.78 50.33 11.70
C ALA A 205 -20.13 49.74 12.12
N THR A 206 -21.17 50.17 11.43
CA THR A 206 -22.52 49.58 11.51
C THR A 206 -22.45 48.13 11.01
N PRO A 207 -23.02 47.14 11.71
CA PRO A 207 -23.07 45.79 11.18
C PRO A 207 -23.92 45.75 9.90
N PRO A 208 -23.52 44.99 8.87
CA PRO A 208 -24.35 44.81 7.67
C PRO A 208 -25.66 44.10 8.04
N PRO A 209 -26.78 44.42 7.37
CA PRO A 209 -28.05 43.72 7.59
C PRO A 209 -27.93 42.24 7.22
N PRO A 210 -28.75 41.35 7.82
CA PRO A 210 -28.79 39.95 7.44
C PRO A 210 -29.25 39.83 5.98
N THR A 211 -28.36 39.35 5.12
CA THR A 211 -28.69 38.98 3.74
C THR A 211 -29.61 37.76 3.77
N THR A 212 -30.89 38.00 3.52
CA THR A 212 -31.84 36.95 3.10
C THR A 212 -31.39 36.42 1.74
N ALA A 213 -30.86 35.19 1.73
CA ALA A 213 -30.64 34.45 0.50
C ALA A 213 -31.99 34.07 -0.14
N PRO A 214 -32.17 34.23 -1.46
CA PRO A 214 -33.33 33.67 -2.15
C PRO A 214 -33.25 32.14 -2.16
N THR A 215 -34.38 31.50 -1.86
CA THR A 215 -34.64 30.08 -2.11
C THR A 215 -34.60 29.84 -3.62
N GLU A 216 -33.45 29.43 -4.13
CA GLU A 216 -33.31 28.89 -5.49
C GLU A 216 -33.52 27.37 -5.40
N THR A 217 -34.67 26.91 -5.90
CA THR A 217 -34.95 25.50 -6.16
C THR A 217 -33.96 24.99 -7.22
N PRO A 218 -33.17 23.93 -6.97
CA PRO A 218 -32.34 23.37 -8.03
C PRO A 218 -33.25 22.71 -9.08
N THR A 219 -33.39 23.36 -10.23
CA THR A 219 -33.90 22.73 -11.44
C THR A 219 -32.79 21.84 -11.99
N ALA A 220 -32.97 20.53 -11.84
CA ALA A 220 -32.11 19.53 -12.47
C ALA A 220 -32.15 19.72 -13.99
N THR A 221 -31.08 20.27 -14.56
CA THR A 221 -30.83 20.13 -16.00
C THR A 221 -30.23 18.75 -16.21
N MET A 222 -31.11 17.84 -16.60
CA MET A 222 -30.86 16.48 -17.02
C MET A 222 -29.83 16.49 -18.17
N ASN A 223 -28.74 15.75 -18.00
CA ASN A 223 -27.76 15.48 -19.04
C ASN A 223 -28.41 14.54 -20.09
N PRO A 224 -28.53 14.91 -21.38
CA PRO A 224 -29.09 14.03 -22.39
C PRO A 224 -27.97 13.15 -22.96
N TYR A 225 -27.62 12.09 -22.23
CA TYR A 225 -26.96 10.93 -22.83
C TYR A 225 -27.69 9.67 -22.37
N LEU A 226 -28.98 9.60 -22.71
CA LEU A 226 -29.68 8.32 -22.85
C LEU A 226 -29.28 7.74 -24.21
N GLY A 227 -28.31 6.82 -24.19
CA GLY A 227 -28.33 5.75 -25.19
C GLY A 227 -29.49 4.82 -24.84
N ASP A 228 -30.30 4.48 -25.83
CA ASP A 228 -31.46 3.61 -25.70
C ASP A 228 -31.09 2.29 -25.00
N TYR A 229 -31.54 2.11 -23.76
CA TYR A 229 -31.50 0.83 -23.08
C TYR A 229 -32.66 0.00 -23.60
N ASP A 230 -32.36 -0.99 -24.45
CA ASP A 230 -33.29 -1.99 -24.93
C ASP A 230 -33.48 -3.08 -23.85
N PRO A 231 -34.65 -3.19 -23.20
CA PRO A 231 -34.90 -4.18 -22.18
C PRO A 231 -35.19 -5.59 -22.73
N ASP A 232 -35.29 -5.77 -24.06
CA ASP A 232 -35.49 -7.08 -24.73
C ASP A 232 -34.20 -7.65 -25.34
N ALA A 233 -33.06 -6.98 -25.18
CA ALA A 233 -31.76 -7.55 -25.50
C ALA A 233 -31.37 -8.58 -24.44
N GLY A 234 -31.89 -9.80 -24.61
CA GLY A 234 -31.46 -10.98 -23.88
C GLY A 234 -29.94 -11.13 -23.98
N TYR A 235 -29.25 -10.90 -22.87
CA TYR A 235 -27.86 -11.29 -22.70
C TYR A 235 -27.83 -12.81 -22.64
N ASP A 236 -27.57 -13.44 -23.79
CA ASP A 236 -27.14 -14.83 -23.83
C ASP A 236 -25.72 -14.87 -23.25
N PHE A 237 -25.63 -15.40 -22.04
CA PHE A 237 -24.38 -15.60 -21.35
C PHE A 237 -23.75 -16.86 -21.97
N ASP A 238 -22.99 -16.68 -23.05
CA ASP A 238 -22.19 -17.74 -23.67
C ASP A 238 -21.11 -18.20 -22.68
N LEU A 239 -21.50 -19.15 -21.83
CA LEU A 239 -20.60 -20.06 -21.13
C LEU A 239 -20.08 -21.06 -22.16
N ASN A 240 -19.05 -20.68 -22.91
CA ASN A 240 -18.13 -21.63 -23.53
C ASN A 240 -16.82 -20.91 -23.93
N VAL A 241 -15.94 -20.71 -22.95
CA VAL A 241 -14.52 -20.42 -23.20
C VAL A 241 -13.69 -21.52 -22.54
N GLU A 242 -14.00 -22.75 -22.90
CA GLU A 242 -13.05 -23.85 -22.90
C GLU A 242 -13.19 -24.50 -24.28
N GLU A 243 -12.05 -24.82 -24.90
CA GLU A 243 -11.96 -25.60 -26.15
C GLU A 243 -11.96 -24.83 -27.49
N GLU A 244 -11.10 -23.81 -27.68
CA GLU A 244 -10.58 -23.45 -29.03
C GLU A 244 -9.10 -22.97 -28.98
N LEU A 245 -8.22 -23.79 -28.42
CA LEU A 245 -6.76 -23.66 -28.56
C LEU A 245 -6.09 -25.00 -28.89
N SER A 246 -6.73 -25.83 -29.72
CA SER A 246 -6.15 -27.12 -30.15
C SER A 246 -6.23 -27.41 -31.66
N ALA A 247 -6.73 -26.48 -32.47
CA ALA A 247 -6.84 -26.69 -33.92
C ALA A 247 -5.67 -26.08 -34.74
N GLU A 248 -4.99 -25.05 -34.26
CA GLU A 248 -3.89 -24.41 -35.02
C GLU A 248 -2.51 -25.05 -34.81
N GLU A 249 -2.35 -25.95 -33.82
CA GLU A 249 -1.07 -26.64 -33.58
C GLU A 249 -0.95 -28.00 -34.30
N ASN A 250 -2.03 -28.52 -34.90
CA ASN A 250 -2.02 -29.80 -35.63
C ASN A 250 -1.89 -29.67 -37.15
N GLU A 251 -1.87 -28.47 -37.71
CA GLU A 251 -1.61 -28.28 -39.16
C GLU A 251 -0.13 -28.07 -39.48
N ALA A 252 0.71 -27.74 -38.48
CA ALA A 252 2.16 -27.64 -38.63
C ALA A 252 2.88 -29.00 -38.67
N LEU A 253 2.21 -30.10 -38.31
CA LEU A 253 2.78 -31.45 -38.33
C LEU A 253 2.43 -32.26 -39.59
N ALA A 254 1.57 -31.74 -40.48
CA ALA A 254 1.19 -32.43 -41.72
C ALA A 254 2.05 -32.04 -42.95
N GLU A 255 2.81 -30.95 -42.89
CA GLU A 255 3.66 -30.51 -44.01
C GLU A 255 5.11 -31.04 -43.96
N GLU A 256 5.53 -31.70 -42.88
CA GLU A 256 6.88 -32.29 -42.78
C GLU A 256 6.99 -33.74 -43.29
N GLU A 257 5.89 -34.37 -43.72
CA GLU A 257 5.88 -35.72 -44.34
C GLU A 257 5.84 -35.72 -45.89
N GLN A 258 5.82 -34.57 -46.56
CA GLN A 258 5.91 -34.51 -48.04
C GLN A 258 7.28 -34.09 -48.59
N ASN A 259 8.31 -33.94 -47.75
CA ASN A 259 9.64 -33.54 -48.23
C ASN A 259 10.82 -34.41 -47.72
N GLN A 260 10.59 -35.71 -47.52
CA GLN A 260 11.66 -36.73 -47.46
C GLN A 260 11.49 -37.80 -48.55
#